data_AF-A0A959ZP18-F1
#
_entry.id   AF-A0A959ZP18-F1
#
_cell.length_a   1.000
_cell.length_b   1.000
_cell.length_c   1.000
_cell.angle_alpha   90.00
_cell.angle_beta   90.00
_cell.angle_gamma   90.00
#
_symmetry.space_group_name_H-M   'P 1'
#
loop_
_entity.id
_entity.type
_entity.pdbx_description
1 polymer ?
#
loop_
_entity_poly.entity_id
_entity_poly.type
_entity_poly.pdbx_seq_one_letter_code
_entity_poly.pdbx_strand_id
1 'polypeptide(L)'
;MPIYNEAQLSSYVDQIFERLRAIENQMAAVSQAAGVPYDRPGAGAPPEVVELAAAGDRLGAIRKYRELTGAGGEEARKVVEGL
;
A
#
# COMPACT_ATOMS: atom_id res chain seq x y z
N MET A 1 -18.43 6.30 -26.90
CA MET A 1 -17.66 5.69 -25.80
C MET A 1 -16.19 5.75 -26.19
N PRO A 2 -15.32 6.45 -25.45
CA PRO A 2 -13.89 6.44 -25.75
C PRO A 2 -13.35 5.00 -25.67
N ILE A 3 -12.70 4.55 -26.73
CA ILE A 3 -11.99 3.26 -26.78
C ILE A 3 -10.64 3.50 -26.11
N TYR A 4 -10.53 3.17 -24.83
CA TYR A 4 -9.25 3.27 -24.13
C TYR A 4 -8.34 2.15 -24.63
N ASN A 5 -7.16 2.51 -25.14
CA ASN A 5 -6.09 1.56 -25.39
C ASN A 5 -5.54 1.08 -24.03
N GLU A 6 -5.28 -0.23 -23.91
CA GLU A 6 -4.71 -0.87 -22.72
C GLU A 6 -3.47 -0.13 -22.19
N ALA A 7 -2.60 0.36 -23.08
CA ALA A 7 -1.41 1.14 -22.71
C ALA A 7 -1.75 2.50 -22.06
N GLN A 8 -2.83 3.15 -22.50
CA GLN A 8 -3.29 4.42 -21.91
C GLN A 8 -3.90 4.19 -20.53
N LEU A 9 -4.67 3.10 -20.37
CA LEU A 9 -5.27 2.74 -19.09
C LEU A 9 -4.19 2.46 -18.05
N SER A 10 -3.17 1.67 -18.40
CA SER A 10 -2.02 1.43 -17.51
C SER A 10 -1.37 2.73 -17.08
N SER A 11 -1.07 3.63 -18.04
CA SER A 11 -0.44 4.92 -17.71
C SER A 11 -1.31 5.80 -16.79
N TYR A 12 -2.63 5.82 -16.97
CA TYR A 12 -3.51 6.56 -16.06
C TYR A 12 -3.53 5.96 -14.66
N VAL A 13 -3.53 4.63 -14.56
CA VAL A 13 -3.49 3.92 -13.28
C VAL A 13 -2.17 4.20 -12.55
N ASP A 14 -1.04 4.15 -13.25
CA ASP A 14 0.27 4.50 -12.69
C ASP A 14 0.31 5.94 -12.18
N GLN A 15 -0.21 6.89 -12.97
CA GLN A 15 -0.32 8.29 -12.55
C GLN A 15 -1.21 8.47 -11.31
N ILE A 16 -2.30 7.70 -11.19
CA ILE A 16 -3.18 7.73 -10.03
C ILE A 16 -2.44 7.22 -8.79
N PHE A 17 -1.71 6.11 -8.90
CA PHE A 17 -0.95 5.55 -7.78
C PHE A 17 0.14 6.51 -7.29
N GLU A 18 0.90 7.12 -8.20
CA GLU A 18 1.91 8.13 -7.84
C GLU A 18 1.29 9.35 -7.15
N ARG A 19 0.13 9.82 -7.63
CA ARG A 19 -0.60 10.91 -6.99
C ARG A 19 -1.11 10.54 -5.60
N LEU A 20 -1.63 9.33 -5.41
CA LEU A 20 -2.09 8.85 -4.11
C LEU A 20 -0.92 8.79 -3.13
N ARG A 21 0.22 8.23 -3.53
CA ARG A 21 1.43 8.18 -2.71
C ARG A 21 1.92 9.56 -2.28
N ALA A 22 1.89 10.53 -3.18
CA ALA A 22 2.23 11.91 -2.88
C ALA A 22 1.25 12.55 -1.88
N ILE A 23 -0.05 12.30 -2.03
CA ILE A 23 -1.09 12.79 -1.11
C ILE A 23 -0.91 12.19 0.29
N GLU A 24 -0.65 10.89 0.40
CA GLU A 24 -0.39 10.25 1.69
C GLU A 24 0.84 10.81 2.38
N ASN A 25 1.92 11.05 1.64
CA ASN A 25 3.13 11.69 2.18
C ASN A 25 2.82 13.10 2.71
N GLN A 26 2.06 13.89 1.93
CA GLN A 26 1.63 15.22 2.35
C GLN A 26 0.72 15.14 3.58
N MET A 27 -0.19 14.17 3.63
CA MET A 27 -1.12 13.99 4.74
C MET A 27 -0.37 13.63 6.03
N ALA A 28 0.63 12.76 5.97
CA ALA A 28 1.48 12.44 7.10
C ALA A 28 2.24 13.66 7.63
N ALA A 29 2.74 14.54 6.75
CA ALA A 29 3.41 15.77 7.15
C ALA A 29 2.44 16.78 7.79
N VAL A 30 1.25 16.95 7.21
CA VAL A 30 0.21 17.85 7.74
C VAL A 30 -0.33 17.34 9.08
N SER A 31 -0.57 16.03 9.20
CA SER A 31 -1.09 15.42 10.42
C SER A 31 -0.09 15.58 11.57
N GLN A 32 1.21 15.36 11.30
CA GLN A 32 2.29 15.60 12.25
C GLN A 32 2.33 17.07 12.71
N ALA A 33 2.24 18.01 11.78
CA ALA A 33 2.25 19.45 12.10
C ALA A 33 1.00 19.89 12.87
N ALA A 34 -0.16 19.28 12.59
CA ALA A 34 -1.43 19.57 13.26
C ALA A 34 -1.58 18.85 14.61
N GLY A 35 -0.68 17.92 14.96
CA GLY A 35 -0.79 17.08 16.16
C GLY A 35 -1.93 16.07 16.08
N VAL A 36 -2.38 15.73 14.87
CA VAL A 36 -3.46 14.75 14.63
C VAL A 36 -2.82 13.43 14.20
N PRO A 37 -3.16 12.30 14.82
CA PRO A 37 -2.65 11.00 14.38
C PRO A 37 -3.20 10.66 12.99
N TYR A 38 -2.32 10.24 12.09
CA TYR A 38 -2.67 9.68 10.80
C TYR A 38 -1.97 8.33 10.67
N ASP A 39 -2.74 7.26 10.76
CA ASP A 39 -2.26 5.91 10.49
C ASP A 39 -2.24 5.71 8.99
N ARG A 40 -1.05 5.85 8.40
CA ARG A 40 -0.88 5.54 6.99
C ARG A 40 -1.14 4.04 6.77
N PRO A 41 -2.04 3.66 5.84
CA PRO A 41 -2.24 2.27 5.48
C PRO A 41 -0.91 1.61 5.12
N GLY A 42 -0.59 0.48 5.75
CA GLY A 42 0.64 -0.24 5.47
C GLY A 42 1.93 0.29 6.11
N ALA A 43 1.89 1.37 6.90
CA ALA A 43 3.10 1.98 7.49
C ALA A 43 3.89 1.10 8.48
N GLY A 44 3.31 -0.02 8.92
CA GLY A 44 3.98 -1.03 9.74
C GLY A 44 4.47 -2.27 8.96
N ALA A 45 4.24 -2.34 7.65
CA ALA A 45 4.64 -3.48 6.85
C ALA A 45 6.13 -3.38 6.46
N PRO A 46 6.92 -4.46 6.62
CA PRO A 46 8.28 -4.52 6.10
C PRO A 46 8.32 -4.26 4.58
N PRO A 47 9.35 -3.59 4.04
CA PRO A 47 9.42 -3.25 2.61
C PRO A 47 9.21 -4.44 1.67
N GLU A 48 9.78 -5.59 2.03
CA GLU A 48 9.67 -6.86 1.29
C GLU A 48 8.21 -7.35 1.18
N VAL A 49 7.38 -7.09 2.19
CA VAL A 49 5.95 -7.42 2.20
C VAL A 49 5.18 -6.49 1.26
N VAL A 50 5.53 -5.20 1.27
CA VAL A 50 4.94 -4.19 0.39
C VAL A 50 5.24 -4.50 -1.07
N GLU A 51 6.47 -4.89 -1.39
CA GLU A 51 6.87 -5.28 -2.74
C GLU A 51 6.10 -6.51 -3.25
N LEU A 52 5.96 -7.55 -2.41
CA LEU A 52 5.16 -8.74 -2.75
C LEU A 52 3.68 -8.40 -2.96
N ALA A 53 3.11 -7.54 -2.10
CA ALA A 53 1.72 -7.11 -2.23
C ALA A 53 1.49 -6.28 -3.51
N ALA A 54 2.42 -5.37 -3.83
CA ALA A 54 2.41 -4.56 -5.04
C ALA A 54 2.56 -5.41 -6.32
N ALA A 55 3.33 -6.50 -6.25
CA ALA A 55 3.46 -7.48 -7.33
C ALA A 55 2.25 -8.42 -7.49
N GLY A 56 1.23 -8.30 -6.62
CA GLY A 56 0.02 -9.13 -6.64
C GLY A 56 0.16 -10.48 -5.90
N ASP A 57 1.33 -10.81 -5.35
CA ASP A 57 1.53 -12.01 -4.53
C ASP A 57 1.06 -11.78 -3.09
N ARG A 58 -0.25 -11.63 -2.92
CA ARG A 58 -0.89 -11.39 -1.61
C ARG A 58 -0.58 -12.50 -0.60
N LEU A 59 -0.57 -13.76 -1.04
CA LEU A 59 -0.29 -14.88 -0.14
C LEU A 59 1.17 -14.93 0.28
N GLY A 60 2.10 -14.61 -0.64
CA GLY A 60 3.52 -14.41 -0.32
C GLY A 60 3.73 -13.28 0.68
N ALA A 61 3.10 -12.13 0.46
CA ALA A 61 3.14 -11.01 1.38
C ALA A 61 2.65 -11.39 2.79
N ILE A 62 1.53 -12.12 2.90
CA ILE A 62 0.99 -12.57 4.21
C ILE A 62 1.99 -13.52 4.91
N ARG A 63 2.54 -14.51 4.20
CA ARG A 63 3.54 -15.43 4.78
C ARG A 63 4.76 -14.66 5.26
N LYS A 64 5.29 -13.77 4.43
CA LYS A 64 6.48 -12.97 4.73
C LYS A 64 6.26 -12.03 5.91
N TYR A 65 5.08 -11.41 6.01
CA TYR A 65 4.72 -10.57 7.15
C TYR A 65 4.73 -11.36 8.46
N ARG A 66 4.19 -12.59 8.47
CA ARG A 66 4.21 -13.46 9.64
C ARG A 66 5.61 -13.91 10.04
N GLU A 67 6.46 -14.23 9.07
CA GLU A 67 7.84 -14.62 9.31
C GLU A 67 8.66 -13.49 9.94
N LEU A 68 8.46 -12.26 9.49
CA LEU A 68 9.23 -11.10 9.97
C LEU A 68 8.72 -10.52 11.29
N THR A 69 7.40 -10.57 11.53
CA THR A 69 6.78 -9.91 12.70
C THR A 69 6.33 -10.89 13.78
N GLY A 70 6.22 -12.18 13.46
CA GLY A 70 5.59 -13.18 14.33
C GLY A 70 4.06 -13.05 14.43
N ALA A 71 3.44 -12.20 13.61
CA ALA A 71 2.01 -11.94 13.66
C ALA A 71 1.13 -13.16 13.37
N GLY A 72 -0.09 -13.12 13.91
CA GLY A 72 -1.14 -14.10 13.61
C GLY A 72 -1.61 -14.04 12.16
N GLY A 73 -2.27 -15.09 11.68
CA GLY A 73 -2.75 -15.16 10.30
C GLY A 73 -3.77 -14.07 9.95
N GLU A 74 -4.68 -13.76 10.88
CA GLU A 74 -5.71 -12.73 10.70
C GLU A 74 -5.12 -11.32 10.69
N GLU A 75 -4.18 -11.04 11.59
CA GLU A 75 -3.45 -9.77 11.64
C GLU A 75 -2.64 -9.54 10.36
N ALA A 76 -1.88 -10.55 9.94
CA ALA A 76 -1.08 -10.47 8.71
C ALA A 76 -1.96 -10.23 7.47
N ARG A 77 -3.13 -10.88 7.41
CA ARG A 77 -4.08 -10.66 6.33
C ARG A 77 -4.59 -9.23 6.32
N LYS A 78 -5.02 -8.70 7.47
CA LYS A 78 -5.54 -7.33 7.58
C LYS A 78 -4.51 -6.28 7.16
N VAL A 79 -3.25 -6.48 7.54
CA VAL A 79 -2.16 -5.58 7.12
C VAL A 79 -1.95 -5.66 5.62
N VAL A 80 -1.86 -6.87 5.05
CA VAL A 80 -1.65 -7.04 3.62
C VAL A 80 -2.84 -6.57 2.79
N GLU A 81 -4.08 -6.69 3.25
CA GLU A 81 -5.27 -6.14 2.58
C GLU A 81 -5.30 -4.60 2.58
N GLY A 82 -4.63 -3.98 3.55
CA GLY A 82 -4.44 -2.52 3.62
C GLY A 82 -3.24 -1.98 2.82
N LEU A 83 -2.48 -2.85 2.15
CA LEU A 83 -1.41 -2.53 1.18
C LEU A 83 -1.94 -2.53 -0.25
#